data_AF-A0A485KDK4-F1
#
_entry.id   AF-A0A485KDK4-F1
#
_cell.length_a   1.000
_cell.length_b   1.000
_cell.length_c   1.000
_cell.angle_alpha   90.00
_cell.angle_beta   90.00
_cell.angle_gamma   90.00
#
_symmetry.space_group_name_H-M   'P 1'
#
loop_
_entity.id
_entity.type
_entity.pdbx_description
1 polymer ?
#
loop_
_entity_poly.entity_id
_entity_poly.type
_entity_poly.pdbx_seq_one_letter_code
_entity_poly.pdbx_strand_id
1 'polypeptide(L)'
;MCPGRGIVHSEMPASRDAPAVGLQLWLNLPARLKMTQPRYQEIPASGLPRVKQGNVEAIVIAGEAMGEKAAVFTNHPITYVHFLFSGPATHFHAIPSSHNAFVYVISGSGRIGDEAVEAHSVVLLTVFCLATEIEDMWSSGGGNGVYVEAGSKGIGTVMQHMEARTKTKRKASADDRNRDLLHPKQESYH
;
A
#
# COMPACT_ATOMS: atom_id res chain seq x y z
N MET A 1 5.80 1.13 10.62
CA MET A 1 6.02 2.04 11.78
C MET A 1 4.81 2.95 11.99
N CYS A 2 4.33 3.11 13.23
CA CYS A 2 3.31 4.08 13.63
C CYS A 2 3.96 5.11 14.56
N PRO A 3 4.23 6.35 14.10
CA PRO A 3 5.04 7.32 14.87
C PRO A 3 4.28 7.91 16.07
N GLY A 4 2.94 7.97 16.05
CA GLY A 4 2.15 8.52 17.14
C GLY A 4 2.62 9.92 17.55
N ARG A 5 2.84 10.13 18.85
CA ARG A 5 3.33 11.40 19.42
C ARG A 5 4.74 11.81 18.99
N GLY A 6 5.48 10.96 18.26
CA GLY A 6 6.81 11.26 17.73
C GLY A 6 7.76 10.07 17.86
N ILE A 7 8.62 9.92 16.85
CA ILE A 7 9.73 8.97 16.84
C ILE A 7 10.92 9.62 16.15
N VAL A 8 12.12 9.42 16.70
CA VAL A 8 13.38 9.74 16.02
C VAL A 8 13.97 8.43 15.55
N HIS A 9 14.27 8.31 14.26
CA HIS A 9 14.82 7.09 13.67
C HIS A 9 15.77 7.41 12.52
N SER A 10 16.55 6.40 12.12
CA SER A 10 17.41 6.42 10.94
C SER A 10 17.15 5.13 10.16
N GLU A 11 17.07 5.23 8.85
CA GLU A 11 16.96 4.10 7.94
C GLU A 11 18.15 4.15 6.99
N MET A 12 18.98 3.11 7.01
CA MET A 12 20.22 3.01 6.23
C MET A 12 20.24 1.67 5.49
N PRO A 13 20.76 1.62 4.24
CA PRO A 13 20.96 0.35 3.55
C PRO A 13 21.81 -0.61 4.39
N ALA A 14 21.33 -1.85 4.55
CA ALA A 14 22.00 -2.86 5.36
C ALA A 14 23.28 -3.42 4.70
N SER A 15 23.36 -3.34 3.37
CA SER A 15 24.53 -3.75 2.57
C SER A 15 25.00 -2.57 1.70
N ARG A 16 26.31 -2.55 1.41
CA ARG A 16 26.94 -1.64 0.45
C ARG A 16 27.17 -2.30 -0.91
N ASP A 17 26.95 -3.60 -1.02
CA ASP A 17 27.29 -4.40 -2.20
C ASP A 17 26.22 -4.29 -3.29
N ALA A 18 24.99 -3.98 -2.89
CA ALA A 18 23.87 -3.76 -3.79
C ALA A 18 22.97 -2.62 -3.29
N PRO A 19 22.34 -1.86 -4.20
CA PRO A 19 21.39 -0.83 -3.82
C PRO A 19 20.14 -1.45 -3.19
N ALA A 20 19.66 -0.83 -2.11
CA ALA A 20 18.35 -1.15 -1.55
C ALA A 20 17.25 -0.54 -2.44
N VAL A 21 16.29 -1.36 -2.85
CA VAL A 21 15.11 -0.92 -3.59
C VAL A 21 13.89 -1.23 -2.74
N GLY A 22 13.09 -0.22 -2.44
CA GLY A 22 11.91 -0.35 -1.61
C GLY A 22 10.94 0.81 -1.80
N LEU A 23 9.71 0.62 -1.33
CA LEU A 23 8.68 1.64 -1.35
C LEU A 23 8.41 2.10 0.08
N GLN A 24 8.35 3.42 0.28
CA GLN A 24 7.93 4.00 1.55
C GLN A 24 6.59 4.71 1.37
N LEU A 25 5.60 4.31 2.17
CA LEU A 25 4.26 4.90 2.14
C LEU A 25 3.92 5.50 3.50
N TRP A 26 3.47 6.76 3.50
CA TRP A 26 3.03 7.45 4.69
C TRP A 26 1.52 7.48 4.77
N LEU A 27 0.99 6.87 5.84
CA LEU A 27 -0.44 6.81 6.10
C LEU A 27 -0.77 7.77 7.25
N ASN A 28 -1.74 8.64 7.02
CA ASN A 28 -2.16 9.58 8.06
C ASN A 28 -2.91 8.86 9.18
N LEU A 29 -2.61 9.21 10.43
CA LEU A 29 -3.39 8.80 11.59
C LEU A 29 -4.58 9.76 11.81
N PRO A 30 -5.76 9.26 12.23
CA PRO A 30 -6.85 10.10 12.68
C PRO A 30 -6.40 10.95 13.84
N ALA A 31 -7.05 12.10 13.99
CA ALA A 31 -6.78 13.05 15.04
C ALA A 31 -6.68 12.39 16.43
N ARG A 32 -7.62 11.48 16.77
CA ARG A 32 -7.64 10.79 18.07
C ARG A 32 -6.42 9.89 18.33
N LEU A 33 -5.70 9.47 17.29
CA LEU A 33 -4.54 8.58 17.40
C LEU A 33 -3.20 9.30 17.22
N LYS A 34 -3.20 10.61 16.90
CA LYS A 34 -1.96 11.36 16.65
C LYS A 34 -1.02 11.46 17.86
N MET A 35 -1.53 11.26 19.08
CA MET A 35 -0.73 11.34 20.31
C MET A 35 -0.51 9.98 20.99
N THR A 36 -0.81 8.87 20.32
CA THR A 36 -0.57 7.54 20.89
C THR A 36 0.93 7.28 21.06
N GLN A 37 1.27 6.32 21.92
CA GLN A 37 2.64 5.82 21.96
C GLN A 37 3.05 5.27 20.58
N PRO A 38 4.32 5.48 20.14
CA PRO A 38 4.82 4.89 18.91
C PRO A 38 4.74 3.36 18.96
N ARG A 39 4.50 2.74 17.81
CA ARG A 39 4.46 1.28 17.68
C ARG A 39 5.18 0.83 16.41
N TYR A 40 5.88 -0.29 16.49
CA TYR A 40 6.52 -0.93 15.36
C TYR A 40 5.89 -2.31 15.11
N GLN A 41 5.77 -2.67 13.85
CA GLN A 41 5.37 -3.99 13.39
C GLN A 41 6.30 -4.33 12.24
N GLU A 42 7.15 -5.33 12.45
CA GLU A 42 8.01 -5.89 11.42
C GLU A 42 7.36 -7.17 10.95
N ILE A 43 7.17 -7.31 9.64
CA ILE A 43 6.63 -8.53 9.04
C ILE A 43 7.66 -9.01 8.02
N PRO A 44 8.33 -10.16 8.25
CA PRO A 44 9.25 -10.71 7.27
C PRO A 44 8.47 -11.22 6.05
N ALA A 45 9.16 -11.42 4.93
CA ALA A 45 8.52 -11.91 3.70
C ALA A 45 7.74 -13.23 3.89
N SER A 46 8.22 -14.12 4.76
CA SER A 46 7.55 -15.38 5.13
C SER A 46 6.25 -15.18 5.93
N GLY A 47 6.04 -14.01 6.52
CA GLY A 47 4.83 -13.65 7.25
C GLY A 47 3.77 -12.95 6.38
N LEU A 48 4.06 -12.70 5.10
CA LEU A 48 3.11 -12.11 4.17
C LEU A 48 2.35 -13.22 3.41
N PRO A 49 1.01 -13.23 3.43
CA PRO A 49 0.23 -14.12 2.59
C PRO A 49 0.53 -13.89 1.12
N ARG A 50 0.76 -14.98 0.38
CA ARG A 50 1.00 -14.99 -1.07
C ARG A 50 0.01 -15.95 -1.70
N VAL A 51 -0.75 -15.46 -2.67
CA VAL A 51 -1.75 -16.24 -3.40
C VAL A 51 -1.55 -16.09 -4.89
N LYS A 52 -1.60 -17.20 -5.61
CA LYS A 52 -1.38 -17.25 -7.06
C LYS A 52 -2.57 -17.88 -7.75
N GLN A 53 -3.09 -17.20 -8.78
CA GLN A 53 -4.14 -17.71 -9.66
C GLN A 53 -3.71 -17.46 -11.11
N GLY A 54 -3.42 -18.53 -11.85
CA GLY A 54 -2.86 -18.43 -13.20
C GLY A 54 -1.54 -17.65 -13.21
N ASN A 55 -1.47 -16.61 -14.05
CA ASN A 55 -0.31 -15.73 -14.18
C ASN A 55 -0.28 -14.58 -13.16
N VAL A 56 -1.27 -14.47 -12.27
CA VAL A 56 -1.39 -13.39 -11.28
C VAL A 56 -1.01 -13.91 -9.91
N GLU A 57 -0.07 -13.23 -9.25
CA GLU A 57 0.27 -13.44 -7.85
C GLU A 57 0.01 -12.16 -7.05
N ALA A 58 -0.64 -12.29 -5.90
CA ALA A 58 -0.85 -11.21 -4.95
C ALA A 58 -0.04 -11.49 -3.68
N ILE A 59 0.78 -10.53 -3.27
CA ILE A 59 1.42 -10.48 -1.95
C ILE A 59 0.64 -9.48 -1.11
N VAL A 60 -0.08 -9.96 -0.10
CA VAL A 60 -0.98 -9.13 0.72
C VAL A 60 -0.18 -8.50 1.86
N ILE A 61 0.13 -7.21 1.73
CA ILE A 61 0.91 -6.46 2.72
C ILE A 61 0.00 -5.97 3.85
N ALA A 62 -1.19 -5.49 3.51
CA ALA A 62 -2.26 -5.13 4.44
C ALA A 62 -3.64 -5.37 3.84
N GLY A 63 -4.65 -5.63 4.67
CA GLY A 63 -6.01 -5.90 4.22
C GLY A 63 -6.16 -7.31 3.67
N GLU A 64 -6.94 -7.44 2.59
CA GLU A 64 -7.31 -8.73 2.00
C GLU A 64 -7.31 -8.63 0.46
N ALA A 65 -6.84 -9.69 -0.20
CA ALA A 65 -6.95 -9.85 -1.66
C ALA A 65 -6.99 -11.32 -2.03
N MET A 66 -7.79 -11.66 -3.06
CA MET A 66 -7.90 -13.03 -3.58
C MET A 66 -8.20 -14.10 -2.51
N GLY A 67 -8.94 -13.71 -1.46
CA GLY A 67 -9.31 -14.58 -0.33
C GLY A 67 -8.27 -14.69 0.79
N GLU A 68 -7.10 -14.08 0.64
CA GLU A 68 -6.04 -14.08 1.65
C GLU A 68 -5.97 -12.76 2.41
N LYS A 69 -5.79 -12.83 3.73
CA LYS A 69 -5.79 -11.67 4.63
C LYS A 69 -4.47 -11.53 5.38
N ALA A 70 -3.87 -10.35 5.32
CA ALA A 70 -2.63 -10.04 6.04
C ALA A 70 -2.85 -9.97 7.56
N ALA A 71 -1.86 -10.46 8.31
CA ALA A 71 -1.86 -10.39 9.78
C ALA A 71 -1.48 -9.02 10.34
N VAL A 72 -1.07 -8.07 9.49
CA VAL A 72 -0.66 -6.73 9.94
C VAL A 72 -1.84 -5.99 10.58
N PHE A 73 -1.61 -5.40 11.75
CA PHE A 73 -2.59 -4.55 12.38
C PHE A 73 -2.58 -3.16 11.72
N THR A 74 -3.75 -2.68 11.29
CA THR A 74 -3.96 -1.34 10.77
C THR A 74 -4.96 -0.57 11.64
N ASN A 75 -4.72 0.73 11.84
CA ASN A 75 -5.62 1.57 12.64
C ASN A 75 -6.98 1.83 11.95
N HIS A 76 -7.06 1.62 10.63
CA HIS A 76 -8.25 1.77 9.78
C HIS A 76 -8.24 0.66 8.72
N PRO A 77 -9.38 0.40 8.07
CA PRO A 77 -9.42 -0.43 6.87
C PRO A 77 -8.49 0.12 5.79
N ILE A 78 -7.43 -0.63 5.50
CA ILE A 78 -6.45 -0.32 4.46
C ILE A 78 -6.16 -1.63 3.76
N THR A 79 -6.19 -1.60 2.44
CA THR A 79 -5.69 -2.68 1.60
C THR A 79 -4.44 -2.17 0.92
N TYR A 80 -3.36 -2.96 1.01
CA TYR A 80 -2.09 -2.71 0.35
C TYR A 80 -1.59 -4.05 -0.19
N VAL A 81 -1.55 -4.18 -1.51
CA VAL A 81 -1.25 -5.44 -2.21
C VAL A 81 -0.20 -5.19 -3.27
N HIS A 82 0.77 -6.08 -3.38
CA HIS A 82 1.69 -6.13 -4.50
C HIS A 82 1.23 -7.22 -5.46
N PHE A 83 0.77 -6.82 -6.65
CA PHE A 83 0.38 -7.73 -7.71
C PHE A 83 1.54 -7.93 -8.69
N LEU A 84 1.80 -9.19 -9.00
CA LEU A 84 2.83 -9.64 -9.94
C LEU A 84 2.18 -10.45 -11.04
N PHE A 85 2.39 -10.04 -12.28
CA PHE A 85 1.90 -10.77 -13.45
C PHE A 85 3.10 -11.37 -14.18
N SER A 86 3.16 -12.70 -14.26
CA SER A 86 4.27 -13.40 -14.92
C SER A 86 4.18 -13.45 -16.44
N GLY A 87 3.12 -12.88 -17.01
CA GLY A 87 2.82 -12.84 -18.45
C GLY A 87 1.43 -12.23 -18.68
N PRO A 88 0.87 -12.34 -19.90
CA PRO A 88 -0.47 -11.85 -20.21
C PRO A 88 -1.50 -12.43 -19.23
N ALA A 89 -2.21 -11.54 -18.55
CA ALA A 89 -3.35 -11.84 -17.70
C ALA A 89 -4.09 -10.56 -17.31
N THR A 90 -5.33 -10.74 -16.90
CA THR A 90 -6.20 -9.69 -16.41
C THR A 90 -6.66 -10.06 -15.01
N HIS A 91 -6.64 -9.09 -14.09
CA HIS A 91 -7.13 -9.26 -12.73
C HIS A 91 -8.09 -8.12 -12.38
N PHE A 92 -9.26 -8.47 -11.85
CA PHE A 92 -10.17 -7.51 -11.23
C PHE A 92 -9.93 -7.48 -9.72
N HIS A 93 -9.65 -6.28 -9.19
CA HIS A 93 -9.62 -6.06 -7.74
C HIS A 93 -10.77 -5.16 -7.33
N ALA A 94 -11.62 -5.65 -6.42
CA ALA A 94 -12.75 -4.88 -5.91
C ALA A 94 -12.28 -3.77 -4.96
N ILE A 95 -12.82 -2.57 -5.12
CA ILE A 95 -12.49 -1.39 -4.31
C ILE A 95 -13.80 -0.82 -3.75
N PRO A 96 -13.97 -0.74 -2.43
CA PRO A 96 -15.14 -0.08 -1.85
C PRO A 96 -15.26 1.37 -2.33
N SER A 97 -16.46 1.81 -2.69
CA SER A 97 -16.71 3.17 -3.22
C SER A 97 -16.34 4.30 -2.27
N SER A 98 -16.24 4.02 -0.97
CA SER A 98 -15.80 4.96 0.06
C SER A 98 -14.27 5.11 0.15
N HIS A 99 -13.51 4.31 -0.60
CA HIS A 99 -12.05 4.33 -0.55
C HIS A 99 -11.47 5.25 -1.62
N ASN A 100 -10.45 6.02 -1.24
CA ASN A 100 -9.47 6.54 -2.19
C ASN A 100 -8.50 5.43 -2.56
N ALA A 101 -8.13 5.34 -3.83
CA ALA A 101 -7.24 4.29 -4.32
C ALA A 101 -6.24 4.81 -5.35
N PHE A 102 -5.08 4.18 -5.39
CA PHE A 102 -4.11 4.36 -6.46
C PHE A 102 -3.39 3.05 -6.76
N VAL A 103 -2.82 2.98 -7.97
CA VAL A 103 -1.92 1.91 -8.38
C VAL A 103 -0.60 2.54 -8.83
N TYR A 104 0.50 2.03 -8.30
CA TYR A 104 1.85 2.37 -8.74
C TYR A 104 2.46 1.19 -9.49
N VAL A 105 3.01 1.44 -10.68
CA VAL A 105 3.69 0.42 -11.46
C VAL A 105 5.17 0.39 -11.08
N ILE A 106 5.62 -0.74 -10.54
CA ILE A 106 7.03 -0.97 -10.18
C ILE A 106 7.83 -1.34 -11.43
N SER A 107 7.29 -2.21 -12.28
CA SER A 107 8.00 -2.72 -13.45
C SER A 107 7.04 -3.22 -14.54
N GLY A 108 7.57 -3.35 -15.75
CA GLY A 108 6.79 -3.83 -16.90
C GLY A 108 5.85 -2.76 -17.46
N SER A 109 4.83 -3.21 -18.17
CA SER A 109 3.81 -2.35 -18.79
C SER A 109 2.51 -3.10 -18.98
N GLY A 110 1.42 -2.35 -19.17
CA GLY A 110 0.09 -2.92 -19.26
C GLY A 110 -0.99 -1.85 -19.29
N ARG A 111 -2.17 -2.18 -18.75
CA ARG A 111 -3.30 -1.26 -18.61
C ARG A 111 -3.87 -1.32 -17.21
N ILE A 112 -4.31 -0.18 -16.68
CA ILE A 112 -5.03 -0.05 -15.42
C ILE A 112 -6.32 0.71 -15.71
N GLY A 113 -7.46 0.02 -15.66
CA GLY A 113 -8.68 0.52 -16.29
C GLY A 113 -8.42 0.83 -17.77
N ASP A 114 -8.74 2.04 -18.20
CA ASP A 114 -8.55 2.47 -19.59
C ASP A 114 -7.16 3.07 -19.88
N GLU A 115 -6.35 3.26 -18.84
CA GLU A 115 -5.04 3.91 -18.94
C GLU A 115 -3.95 2.91 -19.32
N ALA A 116 -3.22 3.20 -20.40
CA ALA A 116 -1.99 2.48 -20.71
C ALA A 116 -0.87 2.95 -19.78
N VAL A 117 -0.12 2.02 -19.20
CA VAL A 117 0.88 2.32 -18.18
C VAL A 117 2.20 1.60 -18.42
N GLU A 118 3.26 2.21 -17.93
CA GLU A 118 4.62 1.67 -17.92
C GLU A 118 5.24 1.79 -16.53
N ALA A 119 6.45 1.26 -16.36
CA ALA A 119 7.17 1.34 -15.09
C ALA A 119 7.25 2.79 -14.59
N HIS A 120 6.99 2.95 -13.29
CA HIS A 120 6.97 4.21 -12.56
C HIS A 120 5.76 5.13 -12.83
N SER A 121 4.72 4.65 -13.54
CA SER A 121 3.42 5.33 -13.60
C SER A 121 2.65 5.24 -12.27
N VAL A 122 1.87 6.27 -11.96
CA VAL A 122 0.85 6.27 -10.89
C VAL A 122 -0.51 6.53 -11.52
N VAL A 123 -1.48 5.67 -11.25
CA VAL A 123 -2.88 5.86 -11.64
C VAL A 123 -3.72 6.11 -10.39
N LEU A 124 -4.35 7.28 -10.33
CA LEU A 124 -5.32 7.61 -9.29
C LEU A 124 -6.69 7.08 -9.69
N LEU A 125 -7.29 6.26 -8.84
CA LEU A 125 -8.59 5.66 -9.08
C LEU A 125 -9.64 6.51 -8.38
N THR A 126 -10.34 7.33 -9.16
CA THR A 126 -11.51 8.06 -8.67
C THR A 126 -12.76 7.22 -8.87
N VAL A 127 -13.78 7.46 -8.04
CA VAL A 127 -15.09 6.76 -8.09
C VAL A 127 -15.78 6.86 -9.47
N PHE A 128 -15.29 7.74 -10.35
CA PHE A 128 -15.80 7.97 -11.71
C PHE A 128 -14.98 7.32 -12.83
N CYS A 129 -13.88 6.61 -12.54
CA CYS A 129 -13.13 5.87 -13.57
C CYS A 129 -13.71 4.45 -13.77
N LEU A 130 -15.03 4.34 -13.63
CA LEU A 130 -15.79 3.11 -13.73
C LEU A 130 -16.90 3.33 -14.76
N ALA A 131 -16.79 2.61 -15.87
CA ALA A 131 -17.67 2.62 -17.03
C ALA A 131 -17.46 3.77 -18.03
N THR A 132 -16.47 3.62 -18.91
CA THR A 132 -16.52 4.19 -20.26
C THR A 132 -16.27 3.09 -21.29
N GLU A 133 -17.38 2.60 -21.86
CA GLU A 133 -17.51 1.92 -23.17
C GLU A 133 -16.60 0.71 -23.47
N ILE A 134 -16.68 -0.34 -22.64
CA ILE A 134 -16.54 -1.75 -23.09
C ILE A 134 -17.67 -2.56 -22.46
N GLU A 135 -18.93 -2.19 -22.74
CA GLU A 135 -20.09 -2.82 -22.09
C GLU A 135 -20.38 -4.26 -22.58
N ASP A 136 -19.82 -4.71 -23.71
CA ASP A 136 -20.29 -5.97 -24.33
C ASP A 136 -19.35 -7.19 -24.19
N MET A 137 -18.24 -7.11 -23.45
CA MET A 137 -17.36 -8.28 -23.28
C MET A 137 -17.00 -8.65 -21.84
N TRP A 138 -17.26 -7.77 -20.86
CA TRP A 138 -16.89 -7.99 -19.45
C TRP A 138 -18.03 -7.75 -18.45
N SER A 139 -19.27 -7.71 -18.93
CA SER A 139 -20.49 -7.63 -18.13
C SER A 139 -20.92 -9.01 -17.60
N SER A 140 -20.39 -9.39 -16.44
CA SER A 140 -21.12 -10.30 -15.53
C SER A 140 -20.94 -9.96 -14.05
N GLY A 141 -20.56 -8.72 -13.72
CA GLY A 141 -20.47 -8.27 -12.34
C GLY A 141 -20.12 -6.79 -12.23
N GLY A 142 -21.12 -5.92 -12.23
CA GLY A 142 -21.00 -4.47 -12.02
C GLY A 142 -20.55 -4.12 -10.60
N GLY A 143 -19.30 -4.44 -10.27
CA GLY A 143 -18.67 -4.12 -8.98
C GLY A 143 -17.78 -2.88 -9.08
N ASN A 144 -17.77 -2.08 -8.02
CA ASN A 144 -16.76 -1.03 -7.86
C ASN A 144 -15.37 -1.67 -7.71
N GLY A 145 -14.44 -1.34 -8.59
CA GLY A 145 -13.10 -1.96 -8.61
C GLY A 145 -12.24 -1.44 -9.76
N VAL A 146 -11.16 -2.14 -10.06
CA VAL A 146 -10.28 -1.80 -11.20
C VAL A 146 -9.73 -3.07 -11.82
N TYR A 147 -9.62 -3.06 -13.14
CA TYR A 147 -8.89 -4.08 -13.89
C TYR A 147 -7.42 -3.69 -14.03
N VAL A 148 -6.55 -4.65 -13.76
CA VAL A 148 -5.12 -4.57 -14.10
C VAL A 148 -4.86 -5.63 -15.16
N GLU A 149 -4.37 -5.19 -16.31
CA GLU A 149 -4.00 -6.05 -17.43
C GLU A 149 -2.50 -5.95 -17.66
N ALA A 150 -1.84 -7.10 -17.77
CA ALA A 150 -0.42 -7.18 -18.05
C ALA A 150 -0.15 -7.28 -19.55
N GLY A 151 0.84 -6.52 -20.02
CA GLY A 151 1.42 -6.71 -21.35
C GLY A 151 2.16 -8.05 -21.47
N SER A 152 2.73 -8.31 -22.65
CA SER A 152 3.38 -9.59 -22.98
C SER A 152 4.51 -10.01 -22.05
N LYS A 153 5.20 -9.05 -21.42
CA LYS A 153 6.31 -9.28 -20.49
C LYS A 153 5.89 -9.30 -19.01
N GLY A 154 4.59 -9.14 -18.71
CA GLY A 154 4.11 -8.98 -17.35
C GLY A 154 4.14 -7.53 -16.85
N ILE A 155 3.59 -7.32 -15.67
CA ILE A 155 3.58 -6.06 -14.93
C ILE A 155 3.71 -6.35 -13.43
N GLY A 156 4.48 -5.55 -12.71
CA GLY A 156 4.56 -5.56 -11.26
C GLY A 156 3.98 -4.26 -10.72
N THR A 157 2.96 -4.34 -9.85
CA THR A 157 2.27 -3.15 -9.33
C THR A 157 2.05 -3.23 -7.83
N VAL A 158 1.97 -2.06 -7.21
CA VAL A 158 1.47 -1.90 -5.86
C VAL A 158 0.16 -1.14 -5.91
N MET A 159 -0.87 -1.73 -5.35
CA MET A 159 -2.17 -1.10 -5.18
C MET A 159 -2.40 -0.79 -3.70
N GLN A 160 -2.89 0.41 -3.44
CA GLN A 160 -3.35 0.80 -2.11
C GLN A 160 -4.72 1.45 -2.21
N HIS A 161 -5.64 1.05 -1.32
CA HIS A 161 -6.90 1.76 -1.13
C HIS A 161 -7.29 1.85 0.34
N MET A 162 -7.88 2.97 0.75
CA MET A 162 -8.35 3.22 2.12
C MET A 162 -9.50 4.21 2.14
N GLU A 163 -10.34 4.13 3.16
CA GLU A 163 -11.48 5.03 3.37
C GLU A 163 -11.06 6.51 3.32
N ALA A 164 -11.79 7.30 2.52
CA ALA A 164 -11.57 8.74 2.41
C ALA A 164 -11.86 9.45 3.75
N ARG A 165 -11.02 10.42 4.13
CA ARG A 165 -11.24 11.25 5.34
C ARG A 165 -11.17 12.72 5.02
N THR A 166 -12.12 13.47 5.58
CA THR A 166 -12.12 14.93 5.57
C THR A 166 -11.09 15.47 6.58
N LYS A 167 -10.34 16.50 6.18
CA LYS A 167 -9.34 17.14 7.04
C LYS A 167 -10.02 18.15 7.98
N THR A 168 -9.80 18.02 9.29
CA THR A 168 -9.85 19.16 10.24
C THR A 168 -8.42 19.56 10.58
N LYS A 169 -8.01 20.80 10.24
CA LYS A 169 -6.68 21.34 10.55
C LYS A 169 -6.50 21.52 12.06
N ARG A 170 -5.42 20.99 12.64
CA ARG A 170 -4.86 21.42 13.94
C ARG A 170 -3.33 21.46 13.86
N LYS A 171 -2.73 22.48 14.48
CA LYS A 171 -1.28 22.76 14.52
C LYS A 171 -0.57 21.70 15.39
N ALA A 172 0.53 21.14 14.92
CA ALA A 172 1.47 20.42 15.79
C ALA A 172 2.34 21.47 16.53
N SER A 173 2.48 21.33 17.85
CA SER A 173 3.25 22.23 18.73
C SER A 173 4.75 21.90 18.67
N ALA A 174 5.58 22.91 18.92
CA ALA A 174 7.03 22.92 18.83
C ALA A 174 7.74 22.23 20.02
N ASP A 175 7.51 20.93 20.23
CA ASP A 175 8.10 20.17 21.36
C ASP A 175 9.51 19.61 21.06
N ASP A 176 10.04 19.80 19.85
CA ASP A 176 11.35 19.25 19.41
C ASP A 176 12.57 19.96 20.06
N ARG A 177 12.35 20.98 20.91
CA ARG A 177 13.42 21.83 21.46
C ARG A 177 13.88 21.50 22.88
N ASN A 178 13.30 20.50 23.56
CA ASN A 178 13.69 20.17 24.95
C ASN A 178 14.19 18.72 25.07
N ARG A 179 15.50 18.53 24.87
CA ARG A 179 16.16 17.23 24.70
C ARG A 179 16.65 16.58 26.00
N ASP A 180 16.33 17.13 27.17
CA ASP A 180 17.03 16.83 28.43
C ASP A 180 16.29 15.89 29.42
N LEU A 181 15.18 15.24 29.07
CA LEU A 181 14.40 14.47 30.06
C LEU A 181 14.11 12.98 29.74
N LEU A 182 14.79 12.37 28.77
CA LEU A 182 14.57 10.95 28.45
C LEU A 182 15.89 10.19 28.24
N HIS A 183 16.63 9.94 29.31
CA HIS A 183 17.64 8.88 29.36
C HIS A 183 17.10 7.67 30.14
N PRO A 184 16.60 6.61 29.49
CA PRO A 184 16.58 5.30 30.11
C PRO A 184 18.00 4.71 30.06
N LYS A 185 18.52 4.30 31.22
CA LYS A 185 19.79 3.58 31.35
C LYS A 185 19.76 2.34 30.44
N GLN A 186 20.73 2.22 29.54
CA GLN A 186 20.97 0.97 28.82
C GLN A 186 21.65 -0.01 29.79
N GLU A 187 20.95 -1.08 30.16
CA GLU A 187 21.59 -2.30 30.68
C GLU A 187 22.17 -3.07 29.50
N SER A 188 23.48 -3.29 29.54
CA SER A 188 24.21 -4.17 28.63
C SER A 188 23.88 -5.64 28.95
N TYR A 189 23.40 -6.39 27.96
CA TYR A 189 23.46 -7.84 27.98
C TYR A 189 24.65 -8.28 27.12
N HIS A 190 25.47 -9.16 27.71
CA HIS A 190 26.66 -9.79 27.15
C HIS A 190 26.35 -10.68 25.94
#